data_AF-A0A1G3J299-F1
#
_entry.id   AF-A0A1G3J299-F1
#
_cell.length_a   1.000
_cell.length_b   1.000
_cell.length_c   1.000
_cell.angle_alpha   90.00
_cell.angle_beta   90.00
_cell.angle_gamma   90.00
#
_symmetry.space_group_name_H-M   'P 1'
#
loop_
_entity.id
_entity.type
_entity.pdbx_description
1 polymer ?
#
loop_
_entity_poly.entity_id
_entity_poly.type
_entity_poly.pdbx_seq_one_letter_code
_entity_poly.pdbx_strand_id
1 'polypeptide(L)'
;MAIFNLFHQEKPKQDPYWEFEKQTHFRPRLNKGDFFKLTGFDFGWFVLKPISKFVKNIDHEVEKSKSLSYGQKALYFWWYIDGQVTNGGFVQFYYNGYGSYVPTIIKSLQYIGDIKMADLIQRAENIYQKHIKLMNRAKQKDLFGSDLYEKLEEMSALDHEYYKLNDKTMTKIEKYIRKNPNEICLDEDGQEFDIKFSGECLTFYSENAIKEIFYLENGILSGEFKSFYESGKLKEQIQYSKGKQTGERVEYYENGNKKHSIRKDPILKQFENFWFYENGKPKKLEHKLLDKDEKIGEYKEWYENGQLAKSGLYISAYTRDGKWLEFNKDGSKKLEAEFKNGDFLIQNCWDDQGKQTLENGTGLYIYDYSYWEGHLEHNVQEYKNYKQHGIQKTFLNGVLSLYQEMDNGKENGFTRNYYKNGKVKEEKVYKDGKEISNTNFPKFDNPKVELEIYSRLCIECYKDDEALKLPDNEPKLLNKDDLEKVFKADKSLFEPYGDEHVLCYSYIVKTDKHGNVSEIRFSSADNMFIEEDIKKSLVKLKYEVAYKSNEPIECIFFVQHKLYLTD
;
A
#
# COMPACT_ATOMS: atom_id res chain seq x y z
N MET A 1 25.73 30.48 -19.99
CA MET A 1 27.01 30.87 -20.64
C MET A 1 27.90 29.65 -20.71
N ALA A 2 28.38 29.35 -21.90
CA ALA A 2 29.21 28.19 -22.21
C ALA A 2 30.58 28.27 -21.52
N ILE A 3 31.04 27.15 -20.94
CA ILE A 3 32.45 26.75 -21.01
C ILE A 3 32.47 25.24 -21.30
N PHE A 4 32.52 24.93 -22.59
CA PHE A 4 33.17 23.73 -23.09
C PHE A 4 34.65 23.82 -22.71
N ASN A 5 35.18 22.83 -22.00
CA ASN A 5 36.61 22.53 -22.03
C ASN A 5 36.78 21.02 -22.25
N LEU A 6 36.75 20.66 -23.53
CA LEU A 6 37.31 19.45 -24.09
C LEU A 6 38.84 19.57 -24.02
N PHE A 7 39.46 18.99 -23.00
CA PHE A 7 40.84 18.55 -23.07
C PHE A 7 40.88 17.09 -22.62
N HIS A 8 41.50 16.25 -23.45
CA HIS A 8 41.97 14.93 -23.07
C HIS A 8 42.74 15.06 -21.75
N GLN A 9 42.12 14.64 -20.64
CA GLN A 9 42.90 14.27 -19.46
C GLN A 9 43.20 12.79 -19.60
N GLU A 10 44.46 12.49 -19.90
CA GLU A 10 45.09 11.28 -19.40
C GLU A 10 44.60 11.07 -17.96
N LYS A 11 44.13 9.86 -17.62
CA LYS A 11 43.73 9.52 -16.25
C LYS A 11 44.79 10.09 -15.31
N PRO A 12 44.45 10.95 -14.32
CA PRO A 12 45.41 11.24 -13.28
C PRO A 12 45.85 9.88 -12.71
N LYS A 13 47.16 9.64 -12.64
CA LYS A 13 47.73 8.38 -12.11
C LYS A 13 47.29 8.10 -10.65
N GLN A 14 46.59 9.05 -10.02
CA GLN A 14 46.17 9.05 -8.64
C GLN A 14 44.69 9.45 -8.55
N ASP A 15 43.94 8.72 -7.74
CA ASP A 15 42.51 8.91 -7.48
C ASP A 15 42.30 10.15 -6.58
N PRO A 16 41.74 11.25 -7.12
CA PRO A 16 41.75 12.55 -6.42
C PRO A 16 40.86 12.56 -5.19
N TYR A 17 39.87 11.67 -5.10
CA TYR A 17 38.94 11.59 -3.96
C TYR A 17 39.46 10.66 -2.85
N TRP A 18 40.58 9.97 -3.05
CA TRP A 18 41.07 9.00 -2.06
C TRP A 18 41.85 9.65 -0.91
N GLU A 19 42.54 10.77 -1.14
CA GLU A 19 43.40 11.41 -0.14
C GLU A 19 42.65 11.82 1.14
N PHE A 20 43.24 11.62 2.32
CA PHE A 20 42.64 12.00 3.61
C PHE A 20 43.61 12.83 4.47
N GLU A 21 43.25 14.08 4.73
CA GLU A 21 43.98 15.05 5.55
C GLU A 21 43.44 15.07 6.98
N LYS A 22 44.13 14.37 7.88
CA LYS A 22 43.71 14.27 9.30
C LYS A 22 43.57 15.61 10.02
N GLN A 23 44.33 16.62 9.61
CA GLN A 23 44.36 17.95 10.24
C GLN A 23 43.06 18.75 9.97
N THR A 24 42.39 18.46 8.86
CA THR A 24 41.15 19.12 8.44
C THR A 24 39.95 18.18 8.54
N HIS A 25 40.08 17.05 9.24
CA HIS A 25 39.06 16.00 9.32
C HIS A 25 37.73 16.55 9.84
N PHE A 26 36.73 16.51 8.96
CA PHE A 26 35.37 16.91 9.28
C PHE A 26 34.64 15.76 9.99
N ARG A 27 34.21 16.00 11.22
CA ARG A 27 33.35 15.09 11.99
C ARG A 27 32.04 15.80 12.32
N PRO A 28 30.90 15.42 11.71
CA PRO A 28 29.61 15.99 12.05
C PRO A 28 29.24 15.67 13.50
N ARG A 29 28.52 16.60 14.14
CA ARG A 29 27.87 16.37 15.43
C ARG A 29 26.55 15.65 15.19
N LEU A 30 26.34 14.54 15.87
CA LEU A 30 25.18 13.67 15.72
C LEU A 30 24.52 13.45 17.08
N ASN A 31 23.19 13.47 17.11
CA ASN A 31 22.41 13.20 18.32
C ASN A 31 22.56 11.72 18.77
N LYS A 32 22.90 11.50 20.05
CA LYS A 32 23.01 10.16 20.67
C LYS A 32 21.75 9.33 20.48
N GLY A 33 20.57 9.92 20.71
CA GLY A 33 19.29 9.23 20.61
C GLY A 33 19.10 8.60 19.23
N ASP A 34 19.21 9.40 18.17
CA ASP A 34 19.10 8.93 16.79
C ASP A 34 20.24 7.96 16.43
N PHE A 35 21.47 8.21 16.91
CA PHE A 35 22.60 7.32 16.66
C PHE A 35 22.36 5.90 17.19
N PHE A 36 21.85 5.75 18.42
CA PHE A 36 21.59 4.43 19.02
C PHE A 36 20.29 3.79 18.51
N LYS A 37 19.33 4.59 18.06
CA LYS A 37 17.99 4.11 17.68
C LYS A 37 17.83 3.77 16.20
N LEU A 38 18.29 4.65 15.30
CA LEU A 38 18.10 4.48 13.86
C LEU A 38 18.92 3.29 13.36
N THR A 39 18.45 2.61 12.32
CA THR A 39 19.15 1.49 11.67
C THR A 39 19.01 1.58 10.14
N GLY A 40 19.82 0.81 9.41
CA GLY A 40 19.75 0.71 7.96
C GLY A 40 19.93 2.04 7.24
N PHE A 41 19.09 2.29 6.24
CA PHE A 41 19.14 3.51 5.43
C PHE A 41 18.78 4.77 6.22
N ASP A 42 17.92 4.70 7.24
CA ASP A 42 17.61 5.85 8.10
C ASP A 42 18.86 6.29 8.89
N PHE A 43 19.61 5.33 9.44
CA PHE A 43 20.90 5.59 10.07
C PHE A 43 21.93 6.12 9.07
N GLY A 44 22.01 5.48 7.89
CA GLY A 44 22.90 5.93 6.81
C GLY A 44 22.65 7.37 6.42
N TRP A 45 21.39 7.75 6.20
CA TRP A 45 20.99 9.12 5.87
C TRP A 45 21.26 10.09 7.01
N PHE A 46 20.98 9.71 8.26
CA PHE A 46 21.27 10.50 9.46
C PHE A 46 22.75 10.91 9.53
N VAL A 47 23.67 9.98 9.26
CA VAL A 47 25.11 10.24 9.23
C VAL A 47 25.51 11.01 7.96
N LEU A 48 24.93 10.66 6.81
CA LEU A 48 25.29 11.23 5.51
C LEU A 48 24.88 12.70 5.38
N LYS A 49 23.67 13.06 5.83
CA LYS A 49 23.08 14.39 5.64
C LYS A 49 24.03 15.54 6.00
N PRO A 50 24.67 15.59 7.19
CA PRO A 50 25.62 16.65 7.52
C PRO A 50 26.93 16.56 6.72
N ILE A 51 27.39 15.36 6.33
CA ILE A 51 28.55 15.18 5.43
C ILE A 51 28.24 15.78 4.05
N SER A 52 27.10 15.45 3.46
CA SER A 52 26.67 16.01 2.18
C SER A 52 26.48 17.52 2.24
N LYS A 53 25.97 18.06 3.37
CA LYS A 53 25.87 19.52 3.59
C LYS A 53 27.23 20.20 3.71
N PHE A 54 28.23 19.52 4.27
CA PHE A 54 29.60 20.04 4.33
C PHE A 54 30.24 20.10 2.94
N VAL A 55 30.08 19.04 2.14
CA VAL A 55 30.61 18.97 0.77
C VAL A 55 29.89 20.00 -0.12
N LYS A 56 28.57 19.90 -0.30
CA LYS A 56 27.56 20.79 -0.95
C LYS A 56 27.87 21.39 -2.34
N ASN A 57 29.11 21.73 -2.68
CA ASN A 57 29.51 22.37 -3.92
C ASN A 57 30.47 21.45 -4.69
N ILE A 58 30.06 21.06 -5.90
CA ILE A 58 30.81 20.16 -6.77
C ILE A 58 32.16 20.74 -7.20
N ASP A 59 32.26 22.08 -7.33
CA ASP A 59 33.49 22.78 -7.74
C ASP A 59 34.64 22.61 -6.73
N HIS A 60 34.32 22.25 -5.50
CA HIS A 60 35.29 22.03 -4.42
C HIS A 60 35.17 20.63 -3.80
N GLU A 61 34.47 19.70 -4.46
CA GLU A 61 34.22 18.37 -3.89
C GLU A 61 35.52 17.59 -3.66
N VAL A 62 36.48 17.66 -4.59
CA VAL A 62 37.81 17.02 -4.43
C VAL A 62 38.50 17.54 -3.16
N GLU A 63 38.65 18.85 -3.02
CA GLU A 63 39.33 19.45 -1.87
C GLU A 63 38.61 19.16 -0.55
N LYS A 64 37.27 19.25 -0.52
CA LYS A 64 36.51 18.94 0.69
C LYS A 64 36.48 17.45 1.01
N SER A 65 36.57 16.58 0.01
CA SER A 65 36.64 15.14 0.23
C SER A 65 37.93 14.72 0.95
N LYS A 66 38.99 15.54 0.91
CA LYS A 66 40.21 15.33 1.69
C LYS A 66 39.97 15.44 3.19
N SER A 67 38.95 16.18 3.61
CA SER A 67 38.51 16.27 5.01
C SER A 67 37.66 15.07 5.44
N LEU A 68 37.34 14.12 4.55
CA LEU A 68 36.56 12.93 4.89
C LEU A 68 37.47 11.73 5.19
N SER A 69 37.17 10.99 6.25
CA SER A 69 37.82 9.71 6.54
C SER A 69 37.47 8.65 5.48
N TYR A 70 38.24 7.57 5.42
CA TYR A 70 37.95 6.47 4.50
C TYR A 70 36.59 5.80 4.79
N GLY A 71 36.19 5.69 6.06
CA GLY A 71 34.85 5.23 6.44
C GLY A 71 33.74 6.20 6.01
N GLN A 72 33.95 7.52 6.16
CA GLN A 72 32.98 8.52 5.67
C GLN A 72 32.83 8.47 4.14
N LYS A 73 33.93 8.26 3.41
CA LYS A 73 33.91 8.08 1.95
C LYS A 73 33.14 6.83 1.52
N ALA A 74 33.21 5.75 2.30
CA ALA A 74 32.45 4.54 2.03
C ALA A 74 30.95 4.80 2.05
N LEU A 75 30.46 5.63 2.97
CA LEU A 75 29.05 6.05 3.00
C LEU A 75 28.75 7.08 1.89
N TYR A 76 29.52 8.16 1.85
CA TYR A 76 29.25 9.32 0.97
C TYR A 76 29.26 8.94 -0.52
N PHE A 77 30.30 8.28 -1.00
CA PHE A 77 30.40 7.98 -2.43
C PHE A 77 29.57 6.77 -2.85
N TRP A 78 29.40 5.77 -1.98
CA TRP A 78 28.51 4.64 -2.28
C TRP A 78 27.04 5.08 -2.41
N TRP A 79 26.63 6.12 -1.67
CA TRP A 79 25.25 6.65 -1.77
C TRP A 79 24.90 7.14 -3.18
N TYR A 80 25.87 7.61 -3.97
CA TYR A 80 25.64 7.94 -5.38
C TYR A 80 25.37 6.70 -6.23
N ILE A 81 26.01 5.57 -5.93
CA ILE A 81 25.65 4.31 -6.59
C ILE A 81 24.24 3.91 -6.20
N ASP A 82 23.91 3.88 -4.91
CA ASP A 82 22.57 3.49 -4.46
C ASP A 82 21.49 4.36 -5.09
N GLY A 83 21.63 5.69 -5.03
CA GLY A 83 20.67 6.61 -5.62
C GLY A 83 20.55 6.54 -7.15
N GLN A 84 21.60 6.15 -7.89
CA GLN A 84 21.52 6.06 -9.36
C GLN A 84 21.09 4.68 -9.84
N VAL A 85 21.61 3.61 -9.23
CA VAL A 85 21.32 2.23 -9.65
C VAL A 85 19.90 1.83 -9.27
N THR A 86 19.39 2.26 -8.12
CA THR A 86 17.98 2.02 -7.75
C THR A 86 16.97 2.76 -8.63
N ASN A 87 17.39 3.85 -9.29
CA ASN A 87 16.53 4.64 -10.17
C ASN A 87 16.63 4.22 -11.66
N GLY A 88 17.83 3.86 -12.15
CA GLY A 88 18.03 3.53 -13.56
C GLY A 88 19.23 2.64 -13.85
N GLY A 89 19.69 1.88 -12.86
CA GLY A 89 20.77 0.91 -13.04
C GLY A 89 22.17 1.52 -13.17
N PHE A 90 23.17 0.65 -13.36
CA PHE A 90 24.55 1.07 -13.60
C PHE A 90 24.69 1.91 -14.88
N VAL A 91 23.86 1.68 -15.89
CA VAL A 91 23.84 2.48 -17.13
C VAL A 91 23.59 3.95 -16.78
N GLN A 92 22.57 4.26 -15.98
CA GLN A 92 22.29 5.63 -15.54
C GLN A 92 23.43 6.21 -14.70
N PHE A 93 23.98 5.44 -13.76
CA PHE A 93 25.12 5.87 -12.95
C PHE A 93 26.30 6.37 -13.80
N TYR A 94 26.71 5.59 -14.81
CA TYR A 94 27.78 6.00 -15.71
C TYR A 94 27.34 7.11 -16.68
N TYR A 95 26.10 7.08 -17.19
CA TYR A 95 25.56 8.11 -18.07
C TYR A 95 25.58 9.49 -17.41
N ASN A 96 25.14 9.58 -16.16
CA ASN A 96 25.11 10.82 -15.38
C ASN A 96 26.49 11.30 -14.89
N GLY A 97 27.57 10.57 -15.22
CA GLY A 97 28.94 11.03 -15.00
C GLY A 97 29.56 10.64 -13.66
N TYR A 98 28.90 9.82 -12.85
CA TYR A 98 29.41 9.38 -11.55
C TYR A 98 30.58 8.39 -11.63
N GLY A 99 30.96 7.94 -12.83
CA GLY A 99 32.07 7.02 -13.05
C GLY A 99 33.42 7.50 -12.49
N SER A 100 33.63 8.82 -12.32
CA SER A 100 34.85 9.36 -11.70
C SER A 100 35.02 8.98 -10.23
N TYR A 101 33.94 8.63 -9.53
CA TYR A 101 33.99 8.25 -8.11
C TYR A 101 34.33 6.79 -7.89
N VAL A 102 34.19 5.94 -8.93
CA VAL A 102 34.33 4.49 -8.83
C VAL A 102 35.63 4.03 -8.16
N PRO A 103 36.82 4.58 -8.49
CA PRO A 103 38.05 4.19 -7.81
C PRO A 103 37.99 4.38 -6.29
N THR A 104 37.44 5.50 -5.82
CA THR A 104 37.28 5.79 -4.38
C THR A 104 36.21 4.91 -3.74
N ILE A 105 35.11 4.62 -4.46
CA ILE A 105 34.05 3.74 -3.97
C ILE A 105 34.59 2.32 -3.74
N ILE A 106 35.31 1.77 -4.72
CA ILE A 106 35.89 0.42 -4.60
C ILE A 106 36.86 0.36 -3.41
N LYS A 107 37.78 1.32 -3.29
CA LYS A 107 38.76 1.35 -2.20
C LYS A 107 38.11 1.52 -0.83
N SER A 108 37.10 2.38 -0.72
CA SER A 108 36.41 2.63 0.56
C SER A 108 35.52 1.45 0.98
N LEU A 109 34.84 0.78 0.04
CA LEU A 109 34.14 -0.47 0.31
C LEU A 109 35.09 -1.59 0.75
N GLN A 110 36.26 -1.71 0.09
CA GLN A 110 37.31 -2.65 0.52
C GLN A 110 37.82 -2.32 1.93
N TYR A 111 38.01 -1.03 2.24
CA TYR A 111 38.47 -0.56 3.54
C TYR A 111 37.51 -0.93 4.68
N ILE A 112 36.20 -0.85 4.46
CA ILE A 112 35.19 -1.29 5.45
C ILE A 112 34.90 -2.80 5.40
N GLY A 113 35.54 -3.54 4.49
CA GLY A 113 35.42 -4.99 4.35
C GLY A 113 34.24 -5.47 3.49
N ASP A 114 33.63 -4.61 2.67
CA ASP A 114 32.59 -5.01 1.72
C ASP A 114 33.14 -5.42 0.34
N ILE A 115 33.85 -6.55 0.33
CA ILE A 115 34.53 -7.07 -0.86
C ILE A 115 33.54 -7.43 -1.97
N LYS A 116 32.33 -7.90 -1.65
CA LYS A 116 31.34 -8.34 -2.65
C LYS A 116 30.77 -7.17 -3.44
N MET A 117 30.39 -6.08 -2.76
CA MET A 117 29.91 -4.89 -3.45
C MET A 117 31.05 -4.24 -4.25
N ALA A 118 32.27 -4.21 -3.71
CA ALA A 118 33.45 -3.71 -4.43
C ALA A 118 33.71 -4.51 -5.72
N ASP A 119 33.61 -5.84 -5.69
CA ASP A 119 33.74 -6.70 -6.87
C ASP A 119 32.65 -6.43 -7.92
N LEU A 120 31.39 -6.31 -7.49
CA LEU A 120 30.27 -5.99 -8.39
C LEU A 120 30.51 -4.67 -9.12
N ILE A 121 30.93 -3.63 -8.39
CA ILE A 121 31.21 -2.31 -8.96
C ILE A 121 32.43 -2.37 -9.88
N GLN A 122 33.46 -3.17 -9.54
CA GLN A 122 34.61 -3.37 -10.41
C GLN A 122 34.22 -4.07 -11.73
N ARG A 123 33.29 -5.03 -11.70
CA ARG A 123 32.74 -5.64 -12.91
C ARG A 123 31.98 -4.62 -13.77
N ALA A 124 31.14 -3.79 -13.15
CA ALA A 124 30.43 -2.72 -13.85
C ALA A 124 31.41 -1.71 -14.49
N GLU A 125 32.49 -1.34 -13.79
CA GLU A 125 33.56 -0.47 -14.31
C GLU A 125 34.27 -1.10 -15.49
N ASN A 126 34.59 -2.40 -15.43
CA ASN A 126 35.24 -3.09 -16.53
C ASN A 126 34.37 -3.07 -17.80
N ILE A 127 33.05 -3.23 -17.67
CA ILE A 127 32.11 -3.13 -18.79
C ILE A 127 32.06 -1.67 -19.29
N TYR A 128 31.95 -0.69 -18.38
CA TYR A 128 31.96 0.72 -18.76
C TYR A 128 33.21 1.09 -19.56
N GLN A 129 34.40 0.67 -19.13
CA GLN A 129 35.65 0.96 -19.82
C GLN A 129 35.70 0.34 -21.24
N LYS A 130 35.16 -0.88 -21.43
CA LYS A 130 35.02 -1.49 -22.76
C LYS A 130 34.09 -0.66 -23.67
N HIS A 131 33.06 -0.04 -23.12
CA HIS A 131 32.02 0.69 -23.85
C HIS A 131 32.11 2.22 -23.74
N ILE A 132 33.24 2.78 -23.27
CA ILE A 132 33.36 4.22 -22.96
C ILE A 132 33.10 5.13 -24.17
N LYS A 133 33.48 4.70 -25.38
CA LYS A 133 33.21 5.44 -26.63
C LYS A 133 31.72 5.51 -26.94
N LEU A 134 30.98 4.42 -26.69
CA LEU A 134 29.54 4.36 -26.85
C LEU A 134 28.86 5.30 -25.84
N MET A 135 29.27 5.22 -24.57
CA MET A 135 28.72 6.06 -23.50
C MET A 135 28.96 7.55 -23.77
N ASN A 136 30.19 7.93 -24.16
CA ASN A 136 30.50 9.33 -24.48
C ASN A 136 29.68 9.86 -25.66
N ARG A 137 29.48 9.04 -26.70
CA ARG A 137 28.62 9.39 -27.83
C ARG A 137 27.16 9.55 -27.41
N ALA A 138 26.68 8.68 -26.52
CA ALA A 138 25.33 8.74 -25.99
C ALA A 138 25.12 10.07 -25.24
N LYS A 139 26.03 10.44 -24.31
CA LYS A 139 25.98 11.71 -23.59
C LYS A 139 26.02 12.94 -24.52
N GLN A 140 26.92 12.94 -25.52
CA GLN A 140 27.07 14.06 -26.45
C GLN A 140 25.82 14.31 -27.31
N LYS A 141 25.06 13.26 -27.58
CA LYS A 141 23.84 13.30 -28.39
C LYS A 141 22.56 13.28 -27.56
N ASP A 142 22.70 13.33 -26.24
CA ASP A 142 21.63 13.18 -25.27
C ASP A 142 20.73 11.95 -25.50
N LEU A 143 21.37 10.82 -25.83
CA LEU A 143 20.70 9.55 -26.10
C LEU A 143 20.64 8.71 -24.82
N PHE A 144 19.65 9.00 -23.98
CA PHE A 144 19.28 8.16 -22.83
C PHE A 144 17.97 7.42 -23.14
N GLY A 145 17.93 6.09 -22.97
CA GLY A 145 16.74 5.29 -23.30
C GLY A 145 17.05 3.85 -23.73
N SER A 146 16.02 3.09 -24.13
CA SER A 146 16.07 1.64 -24.40
C SER A 146 17.23 1.20 -25.29
N ASP A 147 17.51 1.93 -26.37
CA ASP A 147 18.61 1.63 -27.30
C ASP A 147 19.99 1.59 -26.62
N LEU A 148 20.20 2.40 -25.59
CA LEU A 148 21.44 2.42 -24.81
C LEU A 148 21.50 1.23 -23.85
N TYR A 149 20.37 0.88 -23.22
CA TYR A 149 20.25 -0.26 -22.33
C TYR A 149 20.41 -1.58 -23.09
N GLU A 150 19.81 -1.73 -24.28
CA GLU A 150 19.98 -2.90 -25.15
C GLU A 150 21.44 -3.10 -25.54
N LYS A 151 22.15 -2.01 -25.88
CA LYS A 151 23.59 -2.07 -26.23
C LYS A 151 24.50 -2.29 -25.02
N LEU A 152 23.98 -2.14 -23.80
CA LEU A 152 24.67 -2.33 -22.53
C LEU A 152 23.97 -3.39 -21.67
N GLU A 153 23.44 -4.44 -22.30
CA GLU A 153 22.74 -5.53 -21.63
C GLU A 153 23.62 -6.21 -20.56
N GLU A 154 24.92 -6.41 -20.84
CA GLU A 154 25.88 -6.97 -19.87
C GLU A 154 25.98 -6.13 -18.59
N MET A 155 25.89 -4.80 -18.71
CA MET A 155 25.89 -3.89 -17.57
C MET A 155 24.55 -3.94 -16.83
N SER A 156 23.45 -3.92 -17.57
CA SER A 156 22.09 -3.97 -17.02
C SER A 156 21.83 -5.28 -16.25
N ALA A 157 22.47 -6.38 -16.66
CA ALA A 157 22.41 -7.66 -15.95
C ALA A 157 22.99 -7.59 -14.52
N LEU A 158 23.87 -6.62 -14.22
CA LEU A 158 24.45 -6.44 -12.89
C LEU A 158 23.49 -5.75 -11.90
N ASP A 159 22.44 -5.06 -12.37
CA ASP A 159 21.51 -4.32 -11.53
C ASP A 159 20.76 -5.28 -10.57
N HIS A 160 20.36 -6.45 -11.06
CA HIS A 160 19.68 -7.44 -10.22
C HIS A 160 20.59 -8.00 -9.10
N GLU A 161 21.89 -8.11 -9.34
CA GLU A 161 22.85 -8.47 -8.28
C GLU A 161 22.99 -7.34 -7.27
N TYR A 162 23.01 -6.08 -7.75
CA TYR A 162 23.05 -4.91 -6.88
C TYR A 162 21.87 -4.86 -5.90
N TYR A 163 20.65 -5.07 -6.38
CA TYR A 163 19.44 -5.07 -5.53
C TYR A 163 19.45 -6.16 -4.45
N LYS A 164 20.24 -7.22 -4.59
CA LYS A 164 20.42 -8.26 -3.57
C LYS A 164 21.50 -7.94 -2.53
N LEU A 165 22.32 -6.93 -2.82
CA LEU A 165 23.50 -6.57 -2.04
C LEU A 165 23.34 -5.21 -1.34
N ASN A 166 22.58 -4.25 -1.88
CA ASN A 166 22.55 -2.89 -1.35
C ASN A 166 22.15 -2.81 0.14
N ASP A 167 21.11 -3.52 0.59
CA ASP A 167 20.74 -3.63 2.01
C ASP A 167 21.87 -4.20 2.88
N LYS A 168 22.59 -5.20 2.34
CA LYS A 168 23.73 -5.82 3.05
C LYS A 168 24.91 -4.87 3.11
N THR A 169 25.14 -4.07 2.07
CA THR A 169 26.16 -3.02 2.06
C THR A 169 25.83 -1.94 3.07
N MET A 170 24.58 -1.48 3.13
CA MET A 170 24.14 -0.52 4.15
C MET A 170 24.35 -1.08 5.56
N THR A 171 24.00 -2.36 5.79
CA THR A 171 24.25 -3.06 7.06
C THR A 171 25.75 -3.07 7.43
N LYS A 172 26.65 -3.29 6.46
CA LYS A 172 28.10 -3.28 6.69
C LYS A 172 28.64 -1.89 6.98
N ILE A 173 28.15 -0.87 6.25
CA ILE A 173 28.51 0.54 6.50
C ILE A 173 28.07 0.94 7.91
N GLU A 174 26.81 0.67 8.29
CA GLU A 174 26.32 0.92 9.65
C GLU A 174 27.19 0.22 10.70
N LYS A 175 27.46 -1.07 10.52
CA LYS A 175 28.31 -1.85 11.44
C LYS A 175 29.71 -1.26 11.57
N TYR A 176 30.29 -0.77 10.46
CA TYR A 176 31.59 -0.11 10.47
C TYR A 176 31.56 1.19 11.27
N ILE A 177 30.56 2.04 11.02
CA ILE A 177 30.39 3.33 11.70
C ILE A 177 30.21 3.10 13.21
N ARG A 178 29.35 2.15 13.61
CA ARG A 178 29.12 1.82 15.03
C ARG A 178 30.35 1.27 15.73
N LYS A 179 31.23 0.58 15.00
CA LYS A 179 32.50 0.07 15.53
C LYS A 179 33.55 1.18 15.67
N ASN A 180 33.49 2.21 14.83
CA ASN A 180 34.49 3.28 14.74
C ASN A 180 33.83 4.69 14.75
N PRO A 181 32.95 5.02 15.71
CA PRO A 181 32.13 6.24 15.62
C PRO A 181 32.99 7.50 15.62
N ASN A 182 34.11 7.52 16.34
CA ASN A 182 34.99 8.69 16.48
C ASN A 182 35.85 8.97 15.24
N GLU A 183 35.90 8.03 14.29
CA GLU A 183 36.39 8.27 12.94
C GLU A 183 35.36 9.03 12.09
N ILE A 184 34.07 8.85 12.40
CA ILE A 184 32.97 9.27 11.52
C ILE A 184 32.31 10.56 12.02
N CYS A 185 32.18 10.73 13.34
CA CYS A 185 31.35 11.76 13.96
C CYS A 185 31.78 12.09 15.39
N LEU A 186 31.20 13.16 15.92
CA LEU A 186 31.19 13.54 17.33
C LEU A 186 29.75 13.52 17.83
N ASP A 187 29.56 13.44 19.15
CA ASP A 187 28.22 13.56 19.73
C ASP A 187 27.67 15.00 19.61
N GLU A 188 26.42 15.21 20.03
CA GLU A 188 25.76 16.52 19.97
C GLU A 188 26.49 17.61 20.77
N ASP A 189 27.23 17.24 21.80
CA ASP A 189 28.03 18.13 22.66
C ASP A 189 29.43 18.40 22.06
N GLY A 190 29.78 17.74 20.95
CA GLY A 190 31.07 17.85 20.30
C GLY A 190 32.18 16.98 20.94
N GLN A 191 31.80 15.99 21.75
CA GLN A 191 32.69 15.02 22.37
C GLN A 191 32.80 13.73 21.54
N GLU A 192 33.76 12.88 21.89
CA GLU A 192 33.84 11.54 21.32
C GLU A 192 32.63 10.71 21.73
N PHE A 193 32.08 9.96 20.78
CA PHE A 193 31.01 9.00 21.01
C PHE A 193 31.48 7.85 21.90
N ASP A 194 30.78 7.65 23.02
CA ASP A 194 30.91 6.47 23.87
C ASP A 194 29.83 5.43 23.53
N ILE A 195 30.24 4.30 22.93
CA ILE A 195 29.32 3.20 22.61
C ILE A 195 28.77 2.52 23.88
N LYS A 196 29.41 2.71 25.04
CA LYS A 196 28.95 2.23 26.36
C LYS A 196 28.23 3.33 27.15
N PHE A 197 27.77 4.38 26.48
CA PHE A 197 27.05 5.47 27.10
C PHE A 197 25.88 4.96 27.97
N SER A 198 25.75 5.54 29.16
CA SER A 198 24.62 5.33 30.05
C SER A 198 24.03 6.68 30.43
N GLY A 199 22.75 6.87 30.13
CA GLY A 199 22.09 8.16 30.30
C GLY A 199 20.80 8.28 29.50
N GLU A 200 20.09 9.37 29.75
CA GLU A 200 18.91 9.75 28.99
C GLU A 200 19.30 10.23 27.59
N CYS A 201 18.50 9.86 26.59
CA CYS A 201 18.62 10.23 25.20
C CYS A 201 17.29 10.83 24.72
N LEU A 202 17.41 11.87 23.90
CA LEU A 202 16.29 12.60 23.31
C LEU A 202 16.39 12.51 21.79
N THR A 203 15.27 12.25 21.12
CA THR A 203 15.14 12.42 19.66
C THR A 203 14.12 13.52 19.37
N PHE A 204 14.12 14.05 18.15
CA PHE A 204 13.37 15.26 17.83
C PHE A 204 12.65 15.15 16.47
N TYR A 205 11.48 15.78 16.35
CA TYR A 205 10.82 16.00 15.06
C TYR A 205 11.49 17.15 14.29
N SER A 206 11.62 18.28 14.97
CA SER A 206 12.37 19.47 14.60
C SER A 206 13.19 19.91 15.80
N GLU A 207 14.15 20.82 15.64
CA GLU A 207 15.15 21.16 16.69
C GLU A 207 14.58 21.45 18.09
N ASN A 208 13.30 21.83 18.21
CA ASN A 208 12.65 22.16 19.49
C ASN A 208 11.49 21.23 19.89
N ALA A 209 11.12 20.24 19.08
CA ALA A 209 9.98 19.36 19.34
C ALA A 209 10.47 17.95 19.68
N ILE A 210 10.48 17.62 20.97
CA ILE A 210 10.88 16.29 21.46
C ILE A 210 9.95 15.25 20.86
N LYS A 211 10.55 14.26 20.21
CA LYS A 211 9.86 13.11 19.64
C LYS A 211 9.86 11.97 20.65
N GLU A 212 11.02 11.62 21.20
CA GLU A 212 11.16 10.53 22.16
C GLU A 212 12.16 10.85 23.27
N ILE A 213 11.94 10.19 24.42
CA ILE A 213 12.82 10.18 25.58
C ILE A 213 13.03 8.73 25.98
N PHE A 214 14.28 8.33 26.16
CA PHE A 214 14.60 6.98 26.62
C PHE A 214 15.95 6.90 27.30
N TYR A 215 16.15 5.87 28.12
CA TYR A 215 17.40 5.67 28.84
C TYR A 215 18.21 4.51 28.25
N LEU A 216 19.52 4.73 28.12
CA LEU A 216 20.49 3.71 27.73
C LEU A 216 21.31 3.28 28.95
N GLU A 217 21.58 1.98 29.04
CA GLU A 217 22.50 1.38 29.99
C GLU A 217 23.54 0.59 29.21
N ASN A 218 24.80 1.04 29.23
CA ASN A 218 25.89 0.50 28.40
C ASN A 218 25.54 0.41 26.90
N GLY A 219 24.91 1.46 26.35
CA GLY A 219 24.47 1.52 24.95
C GLY A 219 23.23 0.68 24.61
N ILE A 220 22.58 0.08 25.61
CA ILE A 220 21.38 -0.77 25.44
C ILE A 220 20.18 -0.11 26.09
N LEU A 221 19.06 -0.04 25.37
CA LEU A 221 17.79 0.50 25.89
C LEU A 221 17.36 -0.22 27.18
N SER A 222 17.21 0.53 28.26
CA SER A 222 16.87 0.02 29.60
C SER A 222 16.08 1.06 30.36
N GLY A 223 14.97 0.68 30.98
CA GLY A 223 14.05 1.59 31.66
C GLY A 223 12.90 2.06 30.77
N GLU A 224 12.41 3.26 31.06
CA GLU A 224 11.22 3.80 30.44
C GLU A 224 11.53 4.46 29.09
N PHE A 225 10.75 4.10 28.07
CA PHE A 225 10.70 4.77 26.78
C PHE A 225 9.40 5.56 26.69
N LYS A 226 9.47 6.82 26.27
CA LYS A 226 8.33 7.68 25.99
C LYS A 226 8.45 8.25 24.58
N SER A 227 7.34 8.28 23.85
CA SER A 227 7.22 9.08 22.63
C SER A 227 6.09 10.09 22.76
N PHE A 228 6.18 11.19 22.02
CA PHE A 228 5.30 12.34 22.12
C PHE A 228 4.73 12.68 20.74
N TYR A 229 3.57 13.32 20.72
CA TYR A 229 3.07 14.04 19.57
C TYR A 229 3.89 15.32 19.36
N GLU A 230 3.84 15.91 18.16
CA GLU A 230 4.50 17.22 17.90
C GLU A 230 3.99 18.33 18.83
N SER A 231 2.77 18.20 19.37
CA SER A 231 2.23 19.09 20.41
C SER A 231 2.89 18.94 21.79
N GLY A 232 3.78 17.97 21.97
CA GLY A 232 4.44 17.66 23.24
C GLY A 232 3.64 16.76 24.17
N LYS A 233 2.46 16.29 23.76
CA LYS A 233 1.63 15.38 24.56
C LYS A 233 2.12 13.95 24.44
N LEU A 234 2.03 13.18 25.54
CA LEU A 234 2.44 11.78 25.56
C LEU A 234 1.66 10.97 24.53
N LYS A 235 2.37 10.25 23.68
CA LYS A 235 1.83 9.40 22.62
C LYS A 235 1.96 7.92 22.96
N GLU A 236 3.10 7.54 23.52
CA GLU A 236 3.40 6.15 23.84
C GLU A 236 4.34 6.05 25.04
N GLN A 237 4.18 4.99 25.82
CA GLN A 237 5.04 4.65 26.93
C GLN A 237 5.29 3.13 26.94
N ILE A 238 6.55 2.72 27.08
CA ILE A 238 6.98 1.32 27.08
C ILE A 238 8.05 1.12 28.15
N GLN A 239 8.02 -0.01 28.85
CA GLN A 239 9.08 -0.41 29.78
C GLN A 239 10.02 -1.44 29.15
N TYR A 240 11.31 -1.15 29.19
CA TYR A 240 12.39 -2.01 28.70
C TYR A 240 13.31 -2.48 29.83
N SER A 241 13.88 -3.67 29.66
CA SER A 241 15.02 -4.14 30.43
C SER A 241 15.97 -4.88 29.49
N LYS A 242 17.24 -4.44 29.44
CA LYS A 242 18.28 -5.04 28.59
C LYS A 242 17.83 -5.19 27.12
N GLY A 243 17.22 -4.15 26.57
CA GLY A 243 16.75 -4.09 25.19
C GLY A 243 15.45 -4.85 24.91
N LYS A 244 14.83 -5.49 25.91
CA LYS A 244 13.58 -6.24 25.75
C LYS A 244 12.43 -5.54 26.45
N GLN A 245 11.27 -5.49 25.82
CA GLN A 245 10.06 -5.00 26.48
C GLN A 245 9.70 -5.94 27.64
N THR A 246 9.53 -5.40 28.84
CA THR A 246 9.25 -6.16 30.07
C THR A 246 7.95 -5.78 30.76
N GLY A 247 7.41 -4.59 30.48
CA GLY A 247 6.19 -4.09 31.11
C GLY A 247 5.05 -3.79 30.15
N GLU A 248 4.07 -3.06 30.67
CA GLU A 248 2.94 -2.56 29.90
C GLU A 248 3.42 -1.58 28.82
N ARG A 249 2.91 -1.76 27.61
CA ARG A 249 2.97 -0.75 26.54
C ARG A 249 1.65 -0.03 26.53
N VAL A 250 1.69 1.30 26.58
CA VAL A 250 0.48 2.14 26.57
C VAL A 250 0.62 3.18 25.46
N GLU A 251 -0.36 3.25 24.59
CA GLU A 251 -0.56 4.33 23.63
C GLU A 251 -1.67 5.25 24.12
N TYR A 252 -1.56 6.53 23.79
CA TYR A 252 -2.51 7.57 24.15
C TYR A 252 -3.03 8.29 22.91
N TYR A 253 -4.24 8.80 22.97
CA TYR A 253 -4.72 9.83 22.05
C TYR A 253 -4.10 11.17 22.41
N GLU A 254 -4.14 12.14 21.49
CA GLU A 254 -3.62 13.48 21.73
C GLU A 254 -4.44 14.27 22.77
N ASN A 255 -5.62 13.79 23.18
CA ASN A 255 -6.34 14.35 24.33
C ASN A 255 -5.84 13.82 25.69
N GLY A 256 -4.89 12.87 25.70
CA GLY A 256 -4.32 12.26 26.90
C GLY A 256 -5.03 10.98 27.38
N ASN A 257 -6.17 10.61 26.79
CA ASN A 257 -6.84 9.36 27.12
C ASN A 257 -6.06 8.17 26.54
N LYS A 258 -6.08 7.04 27.24
CA LYS A 258 -5.51 5.78 26.71
C LYS A 258 -6.20 5.46 25.38
N LYS A 259 -5.42 4.97 24.43
CA LYS A 259 -5.86 4.50 23.11
C LYS A 259 -5.78 2.99 23.03
N HIS A 260 -4.65 2.44 23.47
CA HIS A 260 -4.36 1.01 23.45
C HIS A 260 -3.39 0.68 24.58
N SER A 261 -3.58 -0.43 25.26
CA SER A 261 -2.56 -1.01 26.13
C SER A 261 -2.35 -2.48 25.84
N ILE A 262 -1.09 -2.91 26.02
CA ILE A 262 -0.67 -4.30 25.92
C ILE A 262 0.07 -4.64 27.21
N ARG A 263 -0.41 -5.66 27.92
CA ARG A 263 0.28 -6.21 29.09
C ARG A 263 0.40 -7.72 28.98
N LYS A 264 1.51 -8.24 29.50
CA LYS A 264 1.72 -9.69 29.62
C LYS A 264 1.14 -10.18 30.94
N ASP A 265 0.19 -11.10 30.88
CA ASP A 265 -0.28 -11.82 32.06
C ASP A 265 0.75 -12.91 32.43
N PRO A 266 1.40 -12.83 33.61
CA PRO A 266 2.42 -13.78 34.00
C PRO A 266 1.86 -15.15 34.39
N ILE A 267 0.59 -15.21 34.81
CA ILE A 267 -0.07 -16.43 35.27
C ILE A 267 -0.58 -17.21 34.07
N LEU A 268 -1.36 -16.55 33.21
CA LEU A 268 -1.99 -17.16 32.04
C LEU A 268 -1.04 -17.26 30.84
N LYS A 269 0.14 -16.61 30.91
CA LYS A 269 1.12 -16.57 29.82
C LYS A 269 0.48 -16.15 28.50
N GLN A 270 -0.21 -15.03 28.52
CA GLN A 270 -0.89 -14.43 27.37
C GLN A 270 -0.70 -12.91 27.38
N PHE A 271 -0.91 -12.25 26.24
CA PHE A 271 -1.05 -10.81 26.16
C PHE A 271 -2.50 -10.42 26.33
N GLU A 272 -2.78 -9.46 27.20
CA GLU A 272 -4.04 -8.74 27.23
C GLU A 272 -3.89 -7.46 26.40
N ASN A 273 -4.74 -7.28 25.42
CA ASN A 273 -4.81 -6.08 24.60
C ASN A 273 -6.13 -5.35 24.89
N PHE A 274 -6.03 -4.07 25.23
CA PHE A 274 -7.18 -3.27 25.59
C PHE A 274 -7.20 -1.97 24.77
N TRP A 275 -8.23 -1.78 23.95
CA TRP A 275 -8.46 -0.55 23.20
C TRP A 275 -9.54 0.29 23.86
N PHE A 276 -9.41 1.61 23.68
CA PHE A 276 -10.31 2.61 24.21
C PHE A 276 -10.75 3.56 23.10
N TYR A 277 -11.95 4.12 23.24
CA TYR A 277 -12.41 5.24 22.43
C TYR A 277 -11.69 6.52 22.87
N GLU A 278 -11.71 7.54 22.02
CA GLU A 278 -11.09 8.84 22.32
C GLU A 278 -11.72 9.51 23.55
N ASN A 279 -12.98 9.21 23.88
CA ASN A 279 -13.64 9.63 25.11
C ASN A 279 -13.20 8.88 26.39
N GLY A 280 -12.23 7.96 26.28
CA GLY A 280 -11.66 7.18 27.38
C GLY A 280 -12.45 5.93 27.76
N LYS A 281 -13.61 5.67 27.15
CA LYS A 281 -14.41 4.47 27.43
C LYS A 281 -13.79 3.23 26.77
N PRO A 282 -13.97 2.03 27.35
CA PRO A 282 -13.56 0.77 26.73
C PRO A 282 -14.10 0.66 25.31
N LYS A 283 -13.29 0.15 24.40
CA LYS A 283 -13.68 -0.16 23.02
C LYS A 283 -13.64 -1.65 22.76
N LYS A 284 -12.55 -2.30 23.16
CA LYS A 284 -12.33 -3.73 22.89
C LYS A 284 -11.31 -4.32 23.86
N LEU A 285 -11.54 -5.55 24.28
CA LEU A 285 -10.64 -6.38 25.07
C LEU A 285 -10.45 -7.70 24.33
N GLU A 286 -9.20 -8.08 24.10
CA GLU A 286 -8.87 -9.41 23.57
C GLU A 286 -7.59 -9.94 24.20
N HIS A 287 -7.49 -11.27 24.36
CA HIS A 287 -6.24 -11.91 24.75
C HIS A 287 -5.60 -12.65 23.58
N LYS A 288 -4.27 -12.72 23.59
CA LYS A 288 -3.45 -13.39 22.57
C LYS A 288 -2.38 -14.26 23.17
N LEU A 289 -2.01 -15.34 22.48
CA LEU A 289 -0.84 -16.15 22.85
C LEU A 289 0.46 -15.33 22.78
N LEU A 290 1.48 -15.71 23.56
CA LEU A 290 2.74 -14.96 23.62
C LEU A 290 3.64 -15.15 22.40
N ASP A 291 3.53 -16.32 21.78
CA ASP A 291 4.38 -16.80 20.69
C ASP A 291 3.71 -16.68 19.32
N LYS A 292 2.42 -16.32 19.28
CA LYS A 292 1.63 -16.20 18.06
C LYS A 292 0.59 -15.09 18.16
N ASP A 293 0.26 -14.48 17.03
CA ASP A 293 -0.83 -13.50 16.93
C ASP A 293 -2.22 -14.16 16.90
N GLU A 294 -2.45 -15.12 17.80
CA GLU A 294 -3.65 -15.95 17.86
C GLU A 294 -4.49 -15.58 19.09
N LYS A 295 -5.81 -15.40 18.89
CA LYS A 295 -6.76 -15.03 19.94
C LYS A 295 -7.02 -16.19 20.90
N ILE A 296 -7.19 -15.86 22.18
CA ILE A 296 -7.57 -16.80 23.24
C ILE A 296 -8.34 -16.04 24.33
N GLY A 297 -9.01 -16.78 25.21
CA GLY A 297 -9.63 -16.25 26.42
C GLY A 297 -10.82 -15.33 26.15
N GLU A 298 -11.10 -14.50 27.15
CA GLU A 298 -12.24 -13.59 27.12
C GLU A 298 -12.11 -12.54 26.00
N TYR A 299 -13.23 -12.27 25.35
CA TYR A 299 -13.41 -11.22 24.35
C TYR A 299 -14.56 -10.32 24.74
N LYS A 300 -14.34 -9.01 24.65
CA LYS A 300 -15.40 -8.00 24.83
C LYS A 300 -15.24 -6.86 23.85
N GLU A 301 -16.36 -6.33 23.39
CA GLU A 301 -16.44 -5.06 22.68
C GLU A 301 -17.52 -4.19 23.28
N TRP A 302 -17.32 -2.88 23.21
CA TRP A 302 -18.25 -1.89 23.73
C TRP A 302 -18.57 -0.87 22.65
N TYR A 303 -19.77 -0.31 22.73
CA TYR A 303 -20.13 0.89 21.99
C TYR A 303 -19.44 2.12 22.58
N GLU A 304 -19.34 3.19 21.80
CA GLU A 304 -18.72 4.44 22.23
C GLU A 304 -19.43 5.08 23.44
N ASN A 305 -20.70 4.76 23.67
CA ASN A 305 -21.43 5.17 24.87
C ASN A 305 -21.02 4.41 26.14
N GLY A 306 -20.19 3.36 26.03
CA GLY A 306 -19.66 2.54 27.13
C GLY A 306 -20.48 1.28 27.43
N GLN A 307 -21.60 1.05 26.73
CA GLN A 307 -22.38 -0.17 26.88
C GLN A 307 -21.70 -1.33 26.16
N LEU A 308 -21.82 -2.53 26.74
CA LEU A 308 -21.27 -3.75 26.16
C LEU A 308 -21.99 -4.03 24.84
N ALA A 309 -21.26 -4.14 23.74
CA ALA A 309 -21.80 -4.50 22.44
C ALA A 309 -21.76 -6.01 22.23
N LYS A 310 -20.69 -6.66 22.73
CA LYS A 310 -20.40 -8.06 22.45
C LYS A 310 -19.54 -8.69 23.52
N SER A 311 -19.77 -9.96 23.84
CA SER A 311 -18.89 -10.74 24.70
C SER A 311 -18.89 -12.23 24.37
N GLY A 312 -17.75 -12.88 24.59
CA GLY A 312 -17.65 -14.34 24.53
C GLY A 312 -16.25 -14.84 24.87
N LEU A 313 -16.00 -16.11 24.53
CA LEU A 313 -14.75 -16.81 24.83
C LEU A 313 -14.16 -17.43 23.56
N TYR A 314 -12.87 -17.19 23.34
CA TYR A 314 -12.06 -17.88 22.35
C TYR A 314 -11.20 -18.95 23.02
N ILE A 315 -11.20 -20.16 22.48
CA ILE A 315 -10.27 -21.23 22.92
C ILE A 315 -9.11 -21.40 21.94
N SER A 316 -9.23 -20.84 20.73
CA SER A 316 -8.17 -20.73 19.73
C SER A 316 -8.47 -19.55 18.79
N ALA A 317 -7.57 -19.27 17.85
CA ALA A 317 -7.74 -18.21 16.85
C ALA A 317 -9.05 -18.32 16.04
N TYR A 318 -9.55 -19.53 15.83
CA TYR A 318 -10.70 -19.81 14.96
C TYR A 318 -11.89 -20.41 15.71
N THR A 319 -11.71 -20.80 16.97
CA THR A 319 -12.71 -21.54 17.73
C THR A 319 -13.19 -20.72 18.93
N ARG A 320 -14.51 -20.54 18.99
CA ARG A 320 -15.23 -19.98 20.13
C ARG A 320 -15.84 -21.13 20.92
N ASP A 321 -16.03 -20.91 22.22
CA ASP A 321 -16.68 -21.86 23.11
C ASP A 321 -17.55 -21.13 24.12
N GLY A 322 -18.62 -21.79 24.58
CA GLY A 322 -19.54 -21.22 25.56
C GLY A 322 -20.39 -20.06 25.04
N LYS A 323 -20.83 -19.21 25.96
CA LYS A 323 -21.83 -18.17 25.69
C LYS A 323 -21.26 -17.05 24.81
N TRP A 324 -22.09 -16.63 23.86
CA TRP A 324 -21.86 -15.48 23.00
C TRP A 324 -23.04 -14.52 23.12
N LEU A 325 -22.77 -13.29 23.51
CA LEU A 325 -23.79 -12.28 23.75
C LEU A 325 -23.55 -11.09 22.84
N GLU A 326 -24.61 -10.56 22.25
CA GLU A 326 -24.61 -9.28 21.55
C GLU A 326 -25.77 -8.41 22.04
N PHE A 327 -25.55 -7.11 22.09
CA PHE A 327 -26.47 -6.12 22.63
C PHE A 327 -26.64 -4.98 21.65
N ASN A 328 -27.73 -4.22 21.80
CA ASN A 328 -27.97 -2.99 21.06
C ASN A 328 -27.26 -1.79 21.72
N LYS A 329 -27.22 -0.67 20.99
CA LYS A 329 -26.60 0.59 21.44
C LYS A 329 -27.28 1.22 22.67
N ASP A 330 -28.43 0.74 23.10
CA ASP A 330 -29.12 1.16 24.32
C ASP A 330 -28.89 0.18 25.49
N GLY A 331 -28.19 -0.93 25.24
CA GLY A 331 -27.87 -1.98 26.20
C GLY A 331 -28.92 -3.10 26.25
N SER A 332 -29.98 -3.03 25.45
CA SER A 332 -30.93 -4.13 25.33
C SER A 332 -30.25 -5.35 24.71
N LYS A 333 -30.71 -6.56 25.04
CA LYS A 333 -30.20 -7.78 24.41
C LYS A 333 -30.59 -7.78 22.93
N LYS A 334 -29.67 -8.26 22.09
CA LYS A 334 -29.88 -8.47 20.65
C LYS A 334 -29.79 -9.95 20.30
N LEU A 335 -28.79 -10.64 20.83
CA LEU A 335 -28.52 -12.05 20.57
C LEU A 335 -27.92 -12.73 21.79
N GLU A 336 -28.42 -13.92 22.09
CA GLU A 336 -27.77 -14.90 22.95
C GLU A 336 -27.56 -16.17 22.15
N ALA A 337 -26.33 -16.65 22.13
CA ALA A 337 -25.97 -17.91 21.48
C ALA A 337 -24.96 -18.68 22.32
N GLU A 338 -24.76 -19.95 21.99
CA GLU A 338 -23.78 -20.82 22.61
C GLU A 338 -22.96 -21.51 21.53
N PHE A 339 -21.64 -21.40 21.61
CA PHE A 339 -20.74 -22.24 20.85
C PHE A 339 -20.50 -23.52 21.63
N LYS A 340 -20.83 -24.67 21.06
CA LYS A 340 -20.64 -25.96 21.72
C LYS A 340 -20.27 -27.03 20.70
N ASN A 341 -19.14 -27.71 20.91
CA ASN A 341 -18.63 -28.73 19.99
C ASN A 341 -18.47 -28.24 18.53
N GLY A 342 -18.23 -26.95 18.33
CA GLY A 342 -18.14 -26.32 17.00
C GLY A 342 -19.47 -25.80 16.44
N ASP A 343 -20.60 -26.18 17.02
CA ASP A 343 -21.92 -25.69 16.61
C ASP A 343 -22.19 -24.30 17.17
N PHE A 344 -22.86 -23.45 16.40
CA PHE A 344 -23.37 -22.16 16.82
C PHE A 344 -24.87 -22.26 17.08
N LEU A 345 -25.23 -22.38 18.36
CA LEU A 345 -26.61 -22.58 18.80
C LEU A 345 -27.22 -21.23 19.19
N ILE A 346 -28.09 -20.71 18.34
CA ILE A 346 -28.83 -19.47 18.63
C ILE A 346 -29.85 -19.77 19.71
N GLN A 347 -29.67 -19.19 20.90
CA GLN A 347 -30.55 -19.40 22.04
C GLN A 347 -31.73 -18.44 21.98
N ASN A 348 -31.48 -17.13 21.90
CA ASN A 348 -32.50 -16.10 21.93
C ASN A 348 -32.13 -14.92 21.03
N CYS A 349 -33.13 -14.31 20.38
CA CYS A 349 -32.96 -13.09 19.58
C CYS A 349 -34.07 -12.08 19.89
N TRP A 350 -33.74 -10.80 19.78
CA TRP A 350 -34.69 -9.70 19.92
C TRP A 350 -34.56 -8.73 18.73
N ASP A 351 -35.68 -8.14 18.34
CA ASP A 351 -35.68 -7.06 17.34
C ASP A 351 -35.28 -5.71 17.96
N ASP A 352 -35.19 -4.68 17.12
CA ASP A 352 -34.79 -3.32 17.51
C ASP A 352 -35.82 -2.64 18.45
N GLN A 353 -37.02 -3.20 18.61
CA GLN A 353 -38.01 -2.74 19.60
C GLN A 353 -37.96 -3.56 20.90
N GLY A 354 -37.01 -4.49 21.02
CA GLY A 354 -36.85 -5.35 22.18
C GLY A 354 -37.86 -6.49 22.26
N LYS A 355 -38.64 -6.74 21.21
CA LYS A 355 -39.53 -7.90 21.15
C LYS A 355 -38.68 -9.14 20.85
N GLN A 356 -38.85 -10.18 21.66
CA GLN A 356 -38.17 -11.45 21.43
C GLN A 356 -38.74 -12.14 20.18
N THR A 357 -37.89 -12.42 19.21
CA THR A 357 -38.25 -13.04 17.92
C THR A 357 -37.91 -14.52 17.86
N LEU A 358 -36.92 -14.97 18.65
CA LEU A 358 -36.50 -16.35 18.77
C LEU A 358 -36.27 -16.68 20.26
N GLU A 359 -36.80 -17.82 20.70
CA GLU A 359 -36.69 -18.32 22.06
C GLU A 359 -36.26 -19.80 22.05
N ASN A 360 -35.22 -20.12 22.83
CA ASN A 360 -34.65 -21.46 22.98
C ASN A 360 -34.47 -22.21 21.64
N GLY A 361 -33.88 -21.52 20.65
CA GLY A 361 -33.61 -22.09 19.33
C GLY A 361 -34.81 -22.22 18.39
N THR A 362 -35.95 -21.60 18.71
CA THR A 362 -37.14 -21.63 17.86
C THR A 362 -37.71 -20.23 17.65
N GLY A 363 -37.99 -19.85 16.39
CA GLY A 363 -38.50 -18.54 16.01
C GLY A 363 -37.70 -17.89 14.88
N LEU A 364 -37.71 -16.56 14.82
CA LEU A 364 -37.10 -15.76 13.77
C LEU A 364 -35.77 -15.16 14.22
N TYR A 365 -34.71 -15.42 13.46
CA TYR A 365 -33.45 -14.71 13.53
C TYR A 365 -33.36 -13.71 12.37
N ILE A 366 -33.27 -12.43 12.71
CA ILE A 366 -33.24 -11.33 11.74
C ILE A 366 -31.94 -10.56 11.96
N TYR A 367 -31.17 -10.34 10.90
CA TYR A 367 -29.92 -9.58 10.98
C TYR A 367 -29.56 -8.92 9.66
N ASP A 368 -28.87 -7.79 9.77
CA ASP A 368 -28.30 -7.07 8.64
C ASP A 368 -26.80 -7.30 8.55
N TYR A 369 -26.28 -7.36 7.32
CA TYR A 369 -24.87 -7.53 7.03
C TYR A 369 -24.43 -6.63 5.86
N SER A 370 -23.28 -5.97 6.01
CA SER A 370 -22.70 -5.10 4.97
C SER A 370 -21.21 -5.37 4.82
N TYR A 371 -20.77 -5.71 3.60
CA TYR A 371 -19.36 -5.94 3.29
C TYR A 371 -18.62 -4.66 2.86
N TRP A 372 -19.31 -3.77 2.14
CA TRP A 372 -18.79 -2.50 1.63
C TRP A 372 -19.94 -1.51 1.36
N GLU A 373 -19.61 -0.26 1.07
CA GLU A 373 -20.57 0.81 0.81
C GLU A 373 -21.49 0.47 -0.37
N GLY A 374 -22.80 0.59 -0.19
CA GLY A 374 -23.80 0.22 -1.19
C GLY A 374 -24.16 -1.27 -1.26
N HIS A 375 -23.65 -2.10 -0.32
CA HIS A 375 -24.07 -3.48 -0.15
C HIS A 375 -24.69 -3.69 1.23
N LEU A 376 -26.00 -3.93 1.28
CA LEU A 376 -26.74 -4.26 2.50
C LEU A 376 -27.55 -5.54 2.27
N GLU A 377 -27.20 -6.59 2.98
CA GLU A 377 -28.01 -7.80 3.09
C GLU A 377 -28.89 -7.72 4.33
N HIS A 378 -30.19 -7.85 4.15
CA HIS A 378 -31.15 -8.08 5.22
C HIS A 378 -31.58 -9.54 5.20
N ASN A 379 -31.30 -10.27 6.27
CA ASN A 379 -31.56 -11.71 6.36
C ASN A 379 -32.69 -11.98 7.37
N VAL A 380 -33.65 -12.81 6.95
CA VAL A 380 -34.75 -13.30 7.78
C VAL A 380 -34.72 -14.82 7.75
N GLN A 381 -34.45 -15.43 8.89
CA GLN A 381 -34.28 -16.88 9.00
C GLN A 381 -35.19 -17.47 10.06
N GLU A 382 -35.95 -18.49 9.69
CA GLU A 382 -36.78 -19.26 10.62
C GLU A 382 -36.01 -20.47 11.18
N TYR A 383 -36.12 -20.67 12.48
CA TYR A 383 -35.48 -21.75 13.23
C TYR A 383 -36.50 -22.55 14.03
N LYS A 384 -36.21 -23.85 14.19
CA LYS A 384 -36.91 -24.76 15.09
C LYS A 384 -35.91 -25.73 15.70
N ASN A 385 -35.88 -25.82 17.02
CA ASN A 385 -34.93 -26.66 17.77
C ASN A 385 -33.48 -26.48 17.30
N TYR A 386 -33.01 -25.23 17.24
CA TYR A 386 -31.64 -24.80 16.88
C TYR A 386 -31.23 -25.08 15.43
N LYS A 387 -32.17 -25.43 14.56
CA LYS A 387 -31.91 -25.69 13.13
C LYS A 387 -32.82 -24.84 12.26
N GLN A 388 -32.30 -24.42 11.10
CA GLN A 388 -33.10 -23.72 10.10
C GLN A 388 -34.30 -24.58 9.68
N HIS A 389 -35.49 -23.99 9.70
CA HIS A 389 -36.76 -24.65 9.41
C HIS A 389 -37.75 -23.61 8.92
N GLY A 390 -38.65 -23.96 8.02
CA GLY A 390 -39.56 -22.98 7.42
C GLY A 390 -38.84 -22.11 6.40
N ILE A 391 -39.26 -20.85 6.29
CA ILE A 391 -38.86 -19.98 5.19
C ILE A 391 -37.65 -19.14 5.56
N GLN A 392 -36.66 -19.09 4.66
CA GLN A 392 -35.48 -18.24 4.76
C GLN A 392 -35.51 -17.23 3.62
N LYS A 393 -35.18 -15.97 3.90
CA LYS A 393 -35.13 -14.89 2.90
C LYS A 393 -33.90 -14.02 3.11
N THR A 394 -33.25 -13.67 2.00
CA THR A 394 -32.20 -12.63 1.97
C THR A 394 -32.63 -11.55 1.00
N PHE A 395 -32.50 -10.30 1.42
CA PHE A 395 -32.76 -9.13 0.59
C PHE A 395 -31.44 -8.38 0.41
N LEU A 396 -30.99 -8.24 -0.83
CA LEU A 396 -29.83 -7.45 -1.19
C LEU A 396 -30.31 -6.04 -1.61
N ASN A 397 -29.91 -5.02 -0.85
CA ASN A 397 -30.32 -3.63 -1.04
C ASN A 397 -31.86 -3.47 -1.14
N GLY A 398 -32.59 -4.23 -0.33
CA GLY A 398 -34.06 -4.23 -0.30
C GLY A 398 -34.75 -5.09 -1.36
N VAL A 399 -34.01 -5.65 -2.33
CA VAL A 399 -34.55 -6.58 -3.32
C VAL A 399 -34.34 -8.01 -2.84
N LEU A 400 -35.39 -8.84 -2.84
CA LEU A 400 -35.28 -10.26 -2.50
C LEU A 400 -34.25 -10.91 -3.45
N SER A 401 -33.17 -11.46 -2.91
CA SER A 401 -32.09 -12.10 -3.67
C SER A 401 -32.11 -13.62 -3.53
N LEU A 402 -32.57 -14.12 -2.38
CA LEU A 402 -32.66 -15.54 -2.06
C LEU A 402 -33.93 -15.84 -1.26
N TYR A 403 -34.61 -16.92 -1.64
CA TYR A 403 -35.71 -17.54 -0.89
C TYR A 403 -35.42 -19.04 -0.76
N GLN A 404 -35.58 -19.63 0.43
CA GLN A 404 -35.39 -21.05 0.66
C GLN A 404 -36.44 -21.63 1.59
N GLU A 405 -36.89 -22.85 1.30
CA GLU A 405 -37.70 -23.67 2.18
C GLU A 405 -36.82 -24.74 2.84
N MET A 406 -36.78 -24.73 4.17
CA MET A 406 -35.94 -25.61 4.97
C MET A 406 -36.78 -26.50 5.88
N ASP A 407 -36.34 -27.74 6.07
CA ASP A 407 -36.85 -28.62 7.12
C ASP A 407 -35.70 -29.24 7.91
N ASN A 408 -35.67 -28.98 9.21
CA ASN A 408 -34.71 -29.56 10.16
C ASN A 408 -33.23 -29.42 9.71
N GLY A 409 -32.90 -28.24 9.19
CA GLY A 409 -31.56 -27.87 8.72
C GLY A 409 -31.22 -28.33 7.30
N LYS A 410 -32.19 -28.80 6.51
CA LYS A 410 -31.98 -29.22 5.12
C LYS A 410 -32.97 -28.54 4.18
N GLU A 411 -32.56 -28.26 2.95
CA GLU A 411 -33.46 -27.78 1.91
C GLU A 411 -34.57 -28.81 1.65
N ASN A 412 -35.82 -28.38 1.70
CA ASN A 412 -36.98 -29.23 1.48
C ASN A 412 -38.15 -28.40 0.94
N GLY A 413 -38.28 -28.35 -0.38
CA GLY A 413 -39.16 -27.42 -1.09
C GLY A 413 -38.39 -26.56 -2.08
N PHE A 414 -38.82 -25.31 -2.25
CA PHE A 414 -38.22 -24.40 -3.23
C PHE A 414 -37.01 -23.64 -2.69
N THR A 415 -35.97 -23.53 -3.53
CA THR A 415 -34.92 -22.53 -3.42
C THR A 415 -34.97 -21.65 -4.67
N ARG A 416 -35.13 -20.34 -4.49
CA ARG A 416 -35.19 -19.36 -5.58
C ARG A 416 -34.14 -18.29 -5.42
N ASN A 417 -33.35 -18.09 -6.47
CA ASN A 417 -32.46 -16.94 -6.62
C ASN A 417 -33.12 -15.90 -7.53
N TYR A 418 -32.86 -14.62 -7.28
CA TYR A 418 -33.48 -13.53 -8.02
C TYR A 418 -32.44 -12.58 -8.59
N TYR A 419 -32.76 -11.99 -9.74
CA TYR A 419 -32.02 -10.90 -10.32
C TYR A 419 -32.22 -9.60 -9.53
N LYS A 420 -31.33 -8.61 -9.74
CA LYS A 420 -31.46 -7.28 -9.12
C LYS A 420 -32.76 -6.54 -9.46
N ASN A 421 -33.46 -6.93 -10.53
CA ASN A 421 -34.77 -6.38 -10.90
C ASN A 421 -35.95 -7.12 -10.22
N GLY A 422 -35.68 -8.13 -9.40
CA GLY A 422 -36.69 -8.94 -8.70
C GLY A 422 -37.29 -10.09 -9.50
N LYS A 423 -36.92 -10.28 -10.78
CA LYS A 423 -37.33 -11.48 -11.54
C LYS A 423 -36.59 -12.71 -11.00
N VAL A 424 -37.24 -13.87 -11.01
CA VAL A 424 -36.61 -15.15 -10.65
C VAL A 424 -35.50 -15.44 -11.66
N LYS A 425 -34.32 -15.81 -11.16
CA LYS A 425 -33.13 -16.18 -11.94
C LYS A 425 -33.00 -17.70 -12.03
N GLU A 426 -33.20 -18.36 -10.91
CA GLU A 426 -33.08 -19.81 -10.79
C GLU A 426 -34.11 -20.30 -9.77
N GLU A 427 -34.75 -21.42 -10.07
CA GLU A 427 -35.59 -22.17 -9.15
C GLU A 427 -35.11 -23.62 -9.07
N LYS A 428 -34.83 -24.06 -7.85
CA LYS A 428 -34.49 -25.44 -7.53
C LYS A 428 -35.53 -26.03 -6.61
N VAL A 429 -35.82 -27.31 -6.79
CA VAL A 429 -36.68 -28.08 -5.89
C VAL A 429 -35.81 -29.09 -5.16
N TYR A 430 -35.91 -29.11 -3.84
CA TYR A 430 -35.18 -30.01 -2.97
C TYR A 430 -36.13 -30.94 -2.21
N LYS A 431 -35.64 -32.15 -1.92
CA LYS A 431 -36.24 -33.05 -0.95
C LYS A 431 -35.17 -33.63 -0.05
N ASP A 432 -35.29 -33.40 1.26
CA ASP A 432 -34.34 -33.86 2.27
C ASP A 432 -32.87 -33.48 1.97
N GLY A 433 -32.66 -32.26 1.45
CA GLY A 433 -31.34 -31.72 1.06
C GLY A 433 -30.82 -32.21 -0.30
N LYS A 434 -31.61 -32.98 -1.06
CA LYS A 434 -31.22 -33.44 -2.40
C LYS A 434 -31.97 -32.66 -3.47
N GLU A 435 -31.22 -32.13 -4.44
CA GLU A 435 -31.77 -31.45 -5.61
C GLU A 435 -32.57 -32.46 -6.45
N ILE A 436 -33.82 -32.11 -6.75
CA ILE A 436 -34.75 -32.89 -7.58
C ILE A 436 -34.84 -32.31 -8.98
N SER A 437 -34.85 -30.98 -9.08
CA SER A 437 -34.88 -30.26 -10.35
C SER A 437 -34.24 -28.89 -10.22
N ASN A 438 -33.74 -28.37 -11.35
CA ASN A 438 -33.24 -27.02 -11.48
C ASN A 438 -33.78 -26.40 -12.78
N THR A 439 -34.35 -25.21 -12.68
CA THR A 439 -34.84 -24.42 -13.79
C THR A 439 -34.22 -23.02 -13.74
N ASN A 440 -33.58 -22.61 -14.83
CA ASN A 440 -33.07 -21.25 -14.99
C ASN A 440 -34.05 -20.40 -15.80
N PHE A 441 -34.21 -19.15 -15.43
CA PHE A 441 -35.10 -18.19 -16.07
C PHE A 441 -34.27 -17.03 -16.64
N PRO A 442 -34.53 -16.58 -17.87
CA PRO A 442 -33.83 -15.44 -18.43
C PRO A 442 -34.17 -14.16 -17.68
N LYS A 443 -33.25 -13.21 -17.64
CA LYS A 443 -33.50 -11.91 -17.00
C LYS A 443 -34.49 -11.06 -17.81
N PHE A 444 -34.42 -11.21 -19.14
CA PHE A 444 -35.15 -10.41 -20.11
C PHE A 444 -36.02 -11.33 -20.96
N ASP A 445 -37.26 -10.91 -21.21
CA ASP A 445 -38.21 -11.68 -22.03
C ASP A 445 -37.90 -11.50 -23.52
N ASN A 446 -37.44 -10.30 -23.91
CA ASN A 446 -37.06 -9.99 -25.28
C ASN A 446 -35.83 -9.07 -25.35
N PRO A 447 -34.64 -9.58 -24.97
CA PRO A 447 -33.45 -8.76 -24.75
C PRO A 447 -33.04 -7.95 -25.99
N LYS A 448 -32.79 -6.67 -25.78
CA LYS A 448 -32.18 -5.74 -26.74
C LYS A 448 -30.84 -5.25 -26.20
N VAL A 449 -29.89 -5.01 -27.10
CA VAL A 449 -28.61 -4.39 -26.74
C VAL A 449 -28.77 -2.88 -26.78
N GLU A 450 -28.51 -2.23 -25.66
CA GLU A 450 -28.36 -0.78 -25.55
C GLU A 450 -26.90 -0.41 -25.36
N LEU A 451 -26.54 0.79 -25.85
CA LEU A 451 -25.20 1.35 -25.75
C LEU A 451 -25.26 2.57 -24.84
N GLU A 452 -24.34 2.63 -23.88
CA GLU A 452 -23.98 3.84 -23.16
C GLU A 452 -22.52 4.21 -23.49
N ILE A 453 -22.30 5.45 -23.90
CA ILE A 453 -20.99 6.03 -24.19
C ILE A 453 -20.57 6.88 -22.99
N TYR A 454 -19.49 6.47 -22.37
CA TYR A 454 -18.77 7.27 -21.39
C TYR A 454 -17.55 7.89 -22.05
N SER A 455 -17.34 9.19 -21.87
CA SER A 455 -16.16 9.89 -22.38
C SER A 455 -15.67 10.91 -21.37
N ARG A 456 -14.35 10.99 -21.22
CA ARG A 456 -13.67 11.96 -20.35
C ARG A 456 -12.33 12.36 -20.95
N LEU A 457 -11.83 13.54 -20.57
CA LEU A 457 -10.48 13.95 -20.90
C LEU A 457 -9.45 12.93 -20.36
N CYS A 458 -8.51 12.50 -21.19
CA CYS A 458 -7.45 11.58 -20.77
C CYS A 458 -6.24 12.38 -20.25
N ILE A 459 -6.31 12.92 -19.04
CA ILE A 459 -5.22 13.72 -18.45
C ILE A 459 -3.88 12.96 -18.44
N GLU A 460 -3.92 11.68 -18.11
CA GLU A 460 -2.74 10.80 -18.06
C GLU A 460 -2.08 10.63 -19.43
N CYS A 461 -2.85 10.70 -20.53
CA CYS A 461 -2.30 10.58 -21.89
C CYS A 461 -1.38 11.75 -22.29
N TYR A 462 -1.36 12.84 -21.53
CA TYR A 462 -0.51 14.02 -21.78
C TYR A 462 0.82 13.98 -21.03
N LYS A 463 1.05 12.96 -20.18
CA LYS A 463 2.27 12.87 -19.35
C LYS A 463 3.49 12.37 -20.13
N ASP A 464 3.27 11.67 -21.24
CA ASP A 464 4.32 10.97 -21.99
C ASP A 464 4.74 11.67 -23.30
N ASP A 465 4.10 12.79 -23.65
CA ASP A 465 4.38 13.54 -24.89
C ASP A 465 4.35 15.06 -24.63
N GLU A 466 5.54 15.66 -24.51
CA GLU A 466 5.74 17.09 -24.24
C GLU A 466 5.15 18.02 -25.33
N ALA A 467 4.82 17.49 -26.52
CA ALA A 467 4.21 18.26 -27.59
C ALA A 467 2.69 18.49 -27.40
N LEU A 468 2.04 17.69 -26.55
CA LEU A 468 0.61 17.78 -26.31
C LEU A 468 0.27 18.76 -25.17
N LYS A 469 -0.67 19.66 -25.42
CA LYS A 469 -1.11 20.67 -24.44
C LYS A 469 -2.48 20.32 -23.89
N LEU A 470 -2.63 20.29 -22.57
CA LEU A 470 -3.94 20.13 -21.92
C LEU A 470 -4.81 21.38 -22.14
N PRO A 471 -6.08 21.25 -22.58
CA PRO A 471 -6.97 22.37 -22.80
C PRO A 471 -7.29 23.13 -21.50
N ASP A 472 -7.62 24.41 -21.65
CA ASP A 472 -8.08 25.28 -20.55
C ASP A 472 -9.59 25.13 -20.29
N ASN A 473 -10.35 24.62 -21.27
CA ASN A 473 -11.76 24.26 -21.12
C ASN A 473 -11.92 22.74 -20.98
N GLU A 474 -13.12 22.29 -20.56
CA GLU A 474 -13.52 20.88 -20.51
C GLU A 474 -14.47 20.58 -21.67
N PRO A 475 -13.97 20.12 -22.84
CA PRO A 475 -14.81 19.98 -24.03
C PRO A 475 -15.73 18.76 -23.89
N LYS A 476 -17.02 18.97 -24.12
CA LYS A 476 -18.05 17.92 -23.95
C LYS A 476 -18.36 17.19 -25.25
N LEU A 477 -18.79 15.94 -25.12
CA LEU A 477 -19.33 15.14 -26.24
C LEU A 477 -20.73 15.65 -26.61
N LEU A 478 -20.91 16.07 -27.86
CA LEU A 478 -22.11 16.79 -28.32
C LEU A 478 -23.22 15.89 -28.85
N ASN A 479 -22.87 14.73 -29.43
CA ASN A 479 -23.82 13.86 -30.13
C ASN A 479 -23.95 12.46 -29.50
N LYS A 480 -23.74 12.39 -28.18
CA LYS A 480 -23.83 11.15 -27.39
C LYS A 480 -25.17 10.43 -27.61
N ASP A 481 -26.26 11.08 -27.25
CA ASP A 481 -27.60 10.48 -27.23
C ASP A 481 -28.04 9.99 -28.62
N ASP A 482 -27.67 10.73 -29.67
CA ASP A 482 -28.00 10.36 -31.05
C ASP A 482 -27.28 9.08 -31.46
N LEU A 483 -25.99 8.94 -31.10
CA LEU A 483 -25.20 7.75 -31.39
C LEU A 483 -25.67 6.54 -30.59
N GLU A 484 -26.02 6.73 -29.33
CA GLU A 484 -26.56 5.66 -28.47
C GLU A 484 -27.89 5.12 -29.02
N LYS A 485 -28.82 6.00 -29.43
CA LYS A 485 -30.14 5.61 -29.94
C LYS A 485 -30.08 4.81 -31.24
N VAL A 486 -29.18 5.18 -32.15
CA VAL A 486 -29.08 4.57 -33.48
C VAL A 486 -28.17 3.33 -33.50
N PHE A 487 -27.36 3.11 -32.46
CA PHE A 487 -26.51 1.93 -32.38
C PHE A 487 -27.35 0.66 -32.26
N LYS A 488 -26.96 -0.38 -33.01
CA LYS A 488 -27.61 -1.70 -33.00
C LYS A 488 -26.52 -2.75 -32.96
N ALA A 489 -26.73 -3.74 -32.09
CA ALA A 489 -25.87 -4.89 -31.95
C ALA A 489 -26.72 -6.12 -31.64
N ASP A 490 -26.22 -7.29 -32.02
CA ASP A 490 -26.90 -8.55 -31.79
C ASP A 490 -26.75 -8.98 -30.33
N LYS A 491 -27.81 -9.55 -29.75
CA LYS A 491 -27.78 -10.02 -28.35
C LYS A 491 -26.85 -11.21 -28.14
N SER A 492 -26.50 -11.97 -29.19
CA SER A 492 -25.57 -13.10 -29.12
C SER A 492 -24.19 -12.73 -28.58
N LEU A 493 -23.84 -11.44 -28.59
CA LEU A 493 -22.63 -10.92 -27.96
C LEU A 493 -22.51 -11.27 -26.46
N PHE A 494 -23.64 -11.44 -25.79
CA PHE A 494 -23.69 -11.73 -24.35
C PHE A 494 -23.76 -13.23 -24.04
N GLU A 495 -23.93 -14.12 -25.04
CA GLU A 495 -24.04 -15.57 -24.80
C GLU A 495 -22.90 -16.16 -23.95
N PRO A 496 -21.62 -15.75 -24.11
CA PRO A 496 -20.54 -16.25 -23.28
C PRO A 496 -20.48 -15.65 -21.86
N TYR A 497 -21.19 -14.55 -21.61
CA TYR A 497 -21.05 -13.71 -20.41
C TYR A 497 -22.29 -13.71 -19.50
N GLY A 498 -23.47 -13.96 -20.08
CA GLY A 498 -24.77 -13.94 -19.41
C GLY A 498 -25.42 -12.55 -19.32
N ASP A 499 -26.69 -12.53 -18.93
CA ASP A 499 -27.59 -11.37 -19.01
C ASP A 499 -27.28 -10.21 -18.04
N GLU A 500 -26.34 -10.38 -17.12
CA GLU A 500 -25.96 -9.36 -16.14
C GLU A 500 -24.63 -8.66 -16.47
N HIS A 501 -23.90 -9.14 -17.47
CA HIS A 501 -22.62 -8.57 -17.84
C HIS A 501 -22.80 -7.26 -18.61
N VAL A 502 -21.90 -6.30 -18.39
CA VAL A 502 -21.82 -5.06 -19.16
C VAL A 502 -20.57 -5.14 -20.01
N LEU A 503 -20.75 -5.37 -21.32
CA LEU A 503 -19.63 -5.46 -22.26
C LEU A 503 -18.99 -4.09 -22.44
N CYS A 504 -17.70 -4.01 -22.19
CA CYS A 504 -16.95 -2.78 -22.28
C CYS A 504 -15.95 -2.80 -23.44
N TYR A 505 -15.93 -1.72 -24.22
CA TYR A 505 -14.88 -1.44 -25.20
C TYR A 505 -14.31 -0.06 -24.92
N SER A 506 -13.01 0.01 -24.65
CA SER A 506 -12.30 1.20 -24.22
C SER A 506 -11.25 1.62 -25.24
N TYR A 507 -11.22 2.91 -25.55
CA TYR A 507 -10.33 3.50 -26.54
C TYR A 507 -9.79 4.84 -26.06
N ILE A 508 -8.60 5.17 -26.54
CA ILE A 508 -8.07 6.53 -26.52
C ILE A 508 -8.41 7.16 -27.87
N VAL A 509 -9.09 8.31 -27.83
CA VAL A 509 -9.60 9.01 -29.00
C VAL A 509 -8.96 10.38 -29.07
N LYS A 510 -8.27 10.68 -30.17
CA LYS A 510 -7.74 12.01 -30.46
C LYS A 510 -8.72 12.76 -31.37
N THR A 511 -8.89 14.04 -31.08
CA THR A 511 -9.71 14.97 -31.85
C THR A 511 -8.84 16.02 -32.51
N ASP A 512 -9.26 16.48 -33.68
CA ASP A 512 -8.68 17.64 -34.36
C ASP A 512 -9.10 18.96 -33.69
N LYS A 513 -8.57 20.07 -34.21
CA LYS A 513 -8.87 21.43 -33.73
C LYS A 513 -10.34 21.88 -33.93
N HIS A 514 -11.17 21.04 -34.54
CA HIS A 514 -12.57 21.28 -34.78
C HIS A 514 -13.47 20.32 -33.96
N GLY A 515 -12.89 19.49 -33.09
CA GLY A 515 -13.62 18.55 -32.25
C GLY A 515 -14.07 17.29 -32.98
N ASN A 516 -13.56 17.01 -34.19
CA ASN A 516 -13.83 15.77 -34.91
C ASN A 516 -12.76 14.73 -34.58
N VAL A 517 -13.13 13.46 -34.53
CA VAL A 517 -12.17 12.37 -34.29
C VAL A 517 -11.19 12.23 -35.43
N SER A 518 -9.90 12.29 -35.10
CA SER A 518 -8.78 12.17 -36.04
C SER A 518 -7.98 10.89 -35.87
N GLU A 519 -7.89 10.35 -34.65
CA GLU A 519 -7.17 9.11 -34.35
C GLU A 519 -7.92 8.29 -33.28
N ILE A 520 -7.87 6.96 -33.42
CA ILE A 520 -8.46 6.02 -32.47
C ILE A 520 -7.40 4.97 -32.14
N ARG A 521 -7.10 4.81 -30.85
CA ARG A 521 -6.17 3.81 -30.33
C ARG A 521 -6.90 2.88 -29.36
N PHE A 522 -6.81 1.58 -29.63
CA PHE A 522 -7.38 0.55 -28.75
C PHE A 522 -6.72 0.60 -27.36
N SER A 523 -7.53 0.47 -26.32
CA SER A 523 -7.06 0.34 -24.94
C SER A 523 -7.38 -1.04 -24.38
N SER A 524 -8.66 -1.42 -24.29
CA SER A 524 -9.09 -2.72 -23.78
C SER A 524 -10.52 -3.03 -24.21
N ALA A 525 -10.88 -4.31 -24.26
CA ALA A 525 -12.27 -4.73 -24.44
C ALA A 525 -12.50 -6.12 -23.83
N ASP A 526 -13.75 -6.41 -23.45
CA ASP A 526 -14.15 -7.74 -22.92
C ASP A 526 -14.11 -8.84 -23.99
N ASN A 527 -14.36 -8.46 -25.25
CA ASN A 527 -14.10 -9.25 -26.45
C ASN A 527 -13.88 -8.34 -27.66
N MET A 528 -13.65 -8.94 -28.83
CA MET A 528 -13.38 -8.23 -30.08
C MET A 528 -14.46 -8.47 -31.16
N PHE A 529 -15.64 -8.98 -30.80
CA PHE A 529 -16.64 -9.44 -31.78
C PHE A 529 -17.23 -8.32 -32.66
N ILE A 530 -17.40 -7.12 -32.12
CA ILE A 530 -17.95 -5.96 -32.83
C ILE A 530 -16.99 -4.76 -32.86
N GLU A 531 -15.68 -5.03 -32.81
CA GLU A 531 -14.65 -3.98 -32.78
C GLU A 531 -14.82 -2.96 -33.91
N GLU A 532 -15.09 -3.43 -35.13
CA GLU A 532 -15.25 -2.57 -36.30
C GLU A 532 -16.49 -1.69 -36.23
N ASP A 533 -17.59 -2.16 -35.65
CA ASP A 533 -18.80 -1.35 -35.48
C ASP A 533 -18.64 -0.32 -34.36
N ILE A 534 -17.88 -0.66 -33.31
CA ILE A 534 -17.47 0.30 -32.28
C ILE A 534 -16.56 1.38 -32.88
N LYS A 535 -15.56 1.02 -33.71
CA LYS A 535 -14.73 2.00 -34.44
C LYS A 535 -15.55 2.92 -35.33
N LYS A 536 -16.52 2.39 -36.08
CA LYS A 536 -17.44 3.21 -36.90
C LYS A 536 -18.27 4.18 -36.05
N SER A 537 -18.63 3.79 -34.82
CA SER A 537 -19.30 4.67 -33.86
C SER A 537 -18.35 5.76 -33.34
N LEU A 538 -17.13 5.39 -32.97
CA LEU A 538 -16.09 6.30 -32.46
C LEU A 538 -15.74 7.40 -33.47
N VAL A 539 -15.60 7.08 -34.76
CA VAL A 539 -15.31 8.08 -35.82
C VAL A 539 -16.40 9.17 -35.93
N LYS A 540 -17.64 8.86 -35.51
CA LYS A 540 -18.77 9.80 -35.58
C LYS A 540 -18.86 10.70 -34.36
N LEU A 541 -18.06 10.49 -33.31
CA LEU A 541 -18.09 11.33 -32.12
C LEU A 541 -17.72 12.78 -32.48
N LYS A 542 -18.47 13.72 -31.92
CA LYS A 542 -18.23 15.16 -32.07
C LYS A 542 -18.11 15.81 -30.71
N TYR A 543 -17.00 16.49 -30.49
CA TYR A 543 -16.72 17.20 -29.26
C TYR A 543 -16.84 18.70 -29.46
N GLU A 544 -17.09 19.42 -28.37
CA GLU A 544 -16.79 20.85 -28.32
C GLU A 544 -15.32 21.08 -28.64
N VAL A 545 -15.01 22.26 -29.20
CA VAL A 545 -13.64 22.63 -29.52
C VAL A 545 -12.84 22.81 -28.24
N ALA A 546 -11.66 22.19 -28.19
CA ALA A 546 -10.70 22.34 -27.11
C ALA A 546 -9.83 23.58 -27.35
N TYR A 547 -9.63 24.40 -26.31
CA TYR A 547 -8.87 25.65 -26.40
C TYR A 547 -7.69 25.66 -25.43
N LYS A 548 -6.58 26.25 -25.88
CA LYS A 548 -5.46 26.65 -25.03
C LYS A 548 -5.13 28.11 -25.29
N SER A 549 -5.21 28.96 -24.27
CA SER A 549 -4.95 30.40 -24.41
C SER A 549 -5.74 31.03 -25.57
N ASN A 550 -7.01 30.65 -25.71
CA ASN A 550 -7.94 31.01 -26.79
C ASN A 550 -7.60 30.50 -28.20
N GLU A 551 -6.62 29.62 -28.37
CA GLU A 551 -6.35 28.93 -29.64
C GLU A 551 -6.92 27.51 -29.65
N PRO A 552 -7.56 27.06 -30.75
CA PRO A 552 -8.09 25.71 -30.84
C PRO A 552 -6.95 24.68 -30.97
N ILE A 553 -7.03 23.62 -30.17
CA ILE A 553 -6.02 22.56 -30.09
C ILE A 553 -6.62 21.18 -30.34
N GLU A 554 -5.75 20.21 -30.63
CA GLU A 554 -6.12 18.80 -30.61
C GLU A 554 -6.32 18.33 -29.17
N CYS A 555 -7.22 17.37 -28.95
CA CYS A 555 -7.56 16.91 -27.61
C CYS A 555 -7.75 15.40 -27.54
N ILE A 556 -7.35 14.79 -26.42
CA ILE A 556 -7.34 13.34 -26.21
C ILE A 556 -8.34 12.95 -25.12
N PHE A 557 -9.22 12.02 -25.46
CA PHE A 557 -10.27 11.50 -24.60
C PHE A 557 -10.07 10.01 -24.34
N PHE A 558 -10.40 9.57 -23.14
CA PHE A 558 -10.68 8.17 -22.85
C PHE A 558 -12.18 7.96 -23.08
N VAL A 559 -12.52 7.03 -23.98
CA VAL A 559 -13.90 6.73 -24.36
C VAL A 559 -14.18 5.27 -24.11
N GLN A 560 -15.33 4.98 -23.51
CA GLN A 560 -15.79 3.64 -23.21
C GLN A 560 -17.22 3.46 -23.74
N HIS A 561 -17.38 2.48 -24.62
CA HIS A 561 -18.68 1.99 -25.08
C HIS A 561 -19.09 0.83 -24.18
N LYS A 562 -20.13 1.04 -23.39
CA LYS A 562 -20.71 0.04 -22.49
C LYS A 562 -21.98 -0.48 -23.13
N LEU A 563 -22.01 -1.76 -23.44
CA LEU A 563 -23.19 -2.43 -23.94
C LEU A 563 -23.81 -3.27 -22.83
N TYR A 564 -25.13 -3.22 -22.73
CA TYR A 564 -25.88 -4.03 -21.78
C TYR A 564 -27.22 -4.44 -22.37
N LEU A 565 -27.79 -5.52 -21.83
CA LEU A 565 -29.10 -5.99 -22.23
C LEU A 565 -30.19 -5.25 -21.45
N THR A 566 -31.28 -4.90 -22.15
CA THR A 566 -32.53 -4.35 -21.62
C THR A 566 -33.74 -5.09 -22.24
N ASP A 567 -34.93 -4.93 -21.65
CA ASP A 567 -36.20 -5.50 -22.18
C ASP A 567 -36.79 -4.72 -23.38
#